data_AF-A0A0P0Y7Z5-F1
#
_entry.id   AF-A0A0P0Y7Z5-F1
#
_cell.length_a   1.000
_cell.length_b   1.000
_cell.length_c   1.000
_cell.angle_alpha   90.00
_cell.angle_beta   90.00
_cell.angle_gamma   90.00
#
_symmetry.space_group_name_H-M   'P 1'
#
loop_
_entity.id
_entity.type
_entity.pdbx_description
1 polymer ?
#
loop_
_entity_poly.entity_id
_entity_poly.type
_entity_poly.pdbx_seq_one_letter_code
_entity_poly.pdbx_strand_id
1 'polypeptide(L)'
;TVLEQDEDDKWKGMGNQELIDYFSEYAASKARHAYGPNGHRGMSVLIFDSSAVGYMEAERLHDHFVRQRTDRNTWNSAHKVTFLPGGKRQLYGFLATKDDMETFNRHCHGKSRLKYEMRSYNEMVVTQMKQMSEDNQQLNYLKNKMVKKEQHSKLVEDTLSVVTQKLRETMEENTIVRNKAKEKHLEYEKEMKYQEEFFHDQIEKIHKATEEKEIKFEKLLQEERAKARQSDVDSGSTEDRRQRKEKIQNFIDCQVKDVEEFEAERDKLIKLHEEKKVKLKKEYLAKEFELEKELDTALTSLMDKHKPDIFKSSTSPST
;
A
#
# COMPACT_ATOMS: atom_id res chain seq x y z
N THR A 1 -44.50 22.00 -70.83
CA THR A 1 -44.35 22.07 -69.36
C THR A 1 -45.73 21.95 -68.74
N VAL A 2 -46.15 20.73 -68.42
CA VAL A 2 -47.48 20.46 -67.84
C VAL A 2 -47.30 20.33 -66.33
N LEU A 3 -48.17 20.99 -65.58
CA LEU A 3 -48.25 20.79 -64.14
C LEU A 3 -48.95 19.44 -63.91
N GLU A 4 -48.33 18.53 -63.15
CA GLU A 4 -48.90 17.20 -62.91
C GLU A 4 -50.11 17.29 -61.98
N GLN A 5 -51.24 16.75 -62.44
CA GLN A 5 -52.44 16.52 -61.64
C GLN A 5 -52.61 15.02 -61.39
N ASP A 6 -53.18 14.66 -60.25
CA ASP A 6 -53.58 13.28 -59.97
C ASP A 6 -54.90 12.93 -60.68
N GLU A 7 -55.37 11.69 -60.49
CA GLU A 7 -56.61 11.17 -61.09
C GLU A 7 -57.87 11.93 -60.62
N ASP A 8 -57.77 12.73 -59.54
CA ASP A 8 -58.83 13.58 -58.99
C ASP A 8 -58.70 15.05 -59.46
N ASP A 9 -57.90 15.34 -60.49
CA ASP A 9 -57.56 16.69 -60.98
C ASP A 9 -56.85 17.60 -59.95
N LYS A 10 -56.26 17.04 -58.88
CA LYS A 10 -55.53 17.82 -57.85
C LYS A 10 -54.05 17.92 -58.18
N TRP A 11 -53.46 19.08 -57.90
CA TRP A 11 -52.03 19.30 -58.16
C TRP A 11 -51.13 18.38 -57.32
N LYS A 12 -50.23 17.66 -57.99
CA LYS A 12 -49.17 16.88 -57.36
C LYS A 12 -47.90 17.73 -57.21
N GLY A 13 -47.16 17.49 -56.14
CA GLY A 13 -45.90 18.17 -55.82
C GLY A 13 -44.82 17.20 -55.35
N MET A 14 -43.64 17.77 -55.08
CA MET A 14 -42.49 17.05 -54.53
C MET A 14 -42.85 16.36 -53.21
N GLY A 15 -42.32 15.17 -52.97
CA GLY A 15 -42.51 14.46 -51.70
C GLY A 15 -41.66 15.01 -50.54
N ASN A 16 -42.03 14.69 -49.30
CA ASN A 16 -41.25 15.13 -48.13
C ASN A 16 -39.81 14.59 -48.16
N GLN A 17 -39.64 13.29 -48.43
CA GLN A 17 -38.31 12.67 -48.49
C GLN A 17 -37.52 13.16 -49.70
N GLU A 18 -38.17 13.30 -50.85
CA GLU A 18 -37.57 13.85 -52.07
C GLU A 18 -37.00 15.26 -51.82
N LEU A 19 -37.72 16.11 -51.08
CA LEU A 19 -37.24 17.45 -50.74
C LEU A 19 -36.08 17.42 -49.73
N ILE A 20 -36.11 16.53 -48.75
CA ILE A 20 -35.00 16.36 -47.79
C ILE A 20 -33.75 15.87 -48.52
N ASP A 21 -33.89 14.85 -49.37
CA ASP A 21 -32.78 14.27 -50.13
C ASP A 21 -32.17 15.29 -51.09
N TYR A 22 -33.01 16.14 -51.70
CA TYR A 22 -32.57 17.24 -52.56
C TYR A 22 -31.66 18.23 -51.82
N PHE A 23 -31.93 18.47 -50.53
CA PHE A 23 -31.13 19.36 -49.67
C PHE A 23 -30.33 18.61 -48.62
N SER A 24 -29.93 17.35 -48.90
CA SER A 24 -29.21 16.48 -47.95
C SER A 24 -27.89 17.06 -47.41
N GLU A 25 -27.28 18.02 -48.12
CA GLU A 25 -26.09 18.77 -47.67
C GLU A 25 -26.35 19.71 -46.49
N TYR A 26 -27.60 20.10 -46.25
CA TYR A 26 -28.05 21.02 -45.22
C TYR A 26 -28.94 20.23 -44.30
N ALA A 27 -28.48 19.91 -43.08
CA ALA A 27 -29.04 18.92 -42.16
C ALA A 27 -30.50 19.20 -41.71
N ALA A 28 -31.44 19.19 -42.64
CA ALA A 28 -32.85 19.40 -42.44
C ALA A 28 -33.45 18.13 -41.85
N SER A 29 -34.08 18.28 -40.68
CA SER A 29 -34.67 17.16 -39.95
C SER A 29 -35.97 16.67 -40.58
N LYS A 30 -36.79 17.59 -41.13
CA LYS A 30 -38.14 17.30 -41.63
C LYS A 30 -38.51 18.25 -42.76
N ALA A 31 -39.40 17.80 -43.65
CA ALA A 31 -40.06 18.61 -44.66
C ALA A 31 -41.58 18.58 -44.47
N ARG A 32 -42.25 19.67 -44.82
CA ARG A 32 -43.71 19.79 -44.87
C ARG A 32 -44.14 20.59 -46.09
N HIS A 33 -45.29 20.27 -46.65
CA HIS A 33 -45.86 20.96 -47.81
C HIS A 33 -47.19 21.64 -47.49
N ALA A 34 -47.50 22.71 -48.19
CA ALA A 34 -48.79 23.37 -48.11
C ALA A 34 -49.78 22.73 -49.10
N TYR A 35 -50.95 22.35 -48.58
CA TYR A 35 -52.06 21.82 -49.38
C TYR A 35 -53.28 22.74 -49.29
N GLY A 36 -54.10 22.73 -50.33
CA GLY A 36 -55.37 23.45 -50.40
C GLY A 36 -56.45 22.63 -51.10
N PRO A 37 -57.62 23.22 -51.41
CA PRO A 37 -58.74 22.53 -52.04
C PRO A 37 -58.37 21.80 -53.35
N ASN A 38 -57.42 22.36 -54.10
CA ASN A 38 -56.96 21.83 -55.39
C ASN A 38 -55.64 21.03 -55.30
N GLY A 39 -55.29 20.51 -54.11
CA GLY A 39 -54.06 19.74 -53.91
C GLY A 39 -52.86 20.59 -53.46
N HIS A 40 -51.65 20.19 -53.90
CA HIS A 40 -50.39 20.78 -53.49
C HIS A 40 -50.25 22.24 -53.97
N ARG A 41 -49.90 23.17 -53.08
CA ARG A 41 -49.87 24.63 -53.36
C ARG A 41 -48.54 25.16 -53.89
N GLY A 42 -47.55 24.28 -54.09
CA GLY A 42 -46.23 24.65 -54.59
C GLY A 42 -45.33 25.33 -53.55
N MET A 43 -45.63 25.15 -52.26
CA MET A 43 -44.84 25.70 -51.16
C MET A 43 -44.47 24.58 -50.18
N SER A 44 -43.22 24.61 -49.74
CA SER A 44 -42.66 23.63 -48.81
C SER A 44 -41.85 24.35 -47.73
N VAL A 45 -41.78 23.76 -46.54
CA VAL A 45 -40.96 24.21 -45.42
C VAL A 45 -40.01 23.10 -45.03
N LEU A 46 -38.71 23.42 -44.98
CA LEU A 46 -37.68 22.60 -44.35
C LEU A 46 -37.54 22.99 -42.88
N ILE A 47 -37.49 22.00 -42.02
CA ILE A 47 -37.42 22.17 -40.56
C ILE A 47 -36.06 21.63 -40.10
N PHE A 48 -35.24 22.51 -39.55
CA PHE A 48 -33.93 22.18 -39.01
C PHE A 48 -34.02 21.82 -37.53
N ASP A 49 -32.92 21.30 -36.98
CA ASP A 49 -32.80 21.04 -35.55
C ASP A 49 -33.03 22.33 -34.73
N SER A 50 -33.59 22.20 -33.52
CA SER A 50 -33.93 23.36 -32.69
C SER A 50 -32.73 23.97 -31.93
N SER A 51 -31.51 23.58 -32.28
CA SER A 51 -30.27 24.10 -31.71
C SER A 51 -29.74 25.31 -32.49
N ALA A 52 -28.81 26.06 -31.89
CA ALA A 52 -28.04 27.09 -32.60
C ALA A 52 -27.38 26.55 -33.89
N VAL A 53 -26.92 25.29 -33.89
CA VAL A 53 -26.33 24.64 -35.07
C VAL A 53 -27.37 24.42 -36.17
N GLY A 54 -28.59 23.97 -35.80
CA GLY A 54 -29.68 23.84 -36.75
C GLY A 54 -30.07 25.17 -37.40
N TYR A 55 -30.02 26.28 -36.66
CA TYR A 55 -30.20 27.61 -37.22
C TYR A 55 -29.10 27.97 -38.22
N MET A 56 -27.83 27.72 -37.88
CA MET A 56 -26.69 27.99 -38.79
C MET A 56 -26.80 27.21 -40.11
N GLU A 57 -27.26 25.95 -40.07
CA GLU A 57 -27.50 25.17 -41.29
C GLU A 57 -28.66 25.73 -42.13
N ALA A 58 -29.71 26.24 -41.48
CA ALA A 58 -30.82 26.91 -42.16
C ALA A 58 -30.38 28.22 -42.83
N GLU A 59 -29.56 29.02 -42.14
CA GLU A 59 -28.95 30.24 -42.67
C GLU A 59 -28.01 29.94 -43.83
N ARG A 60 -27.19 28.88 -43.72
CA ARG A 60 -26.33 28.41 -44.80
C ARG A 60 -27.12 28.02 -46.06
N LEU A 61 -28.27 27.36 -45.90
CA LEU A 61 -29.17 27.07 -47.03
C LEU A 61 -29.81 28.35 -47.60
N HIS A 62 -30.19 29.30 -46.75
CA HIS A 62 -30.70 30.59 -47.20
C HIS A 62 -29.68 31.34 -48.07
N ASP A 63 -28.44 31.42 -47.61
CA ASP A 63 -27.32 32.01 -48.36
C ASP A 63 -27.08 31.29 -49.69
N HIS A 64 -27.27 29.98 -49.74
CA HIS A 64 -27.18 29.22 -50.99
C HIS A 64 -28.16 29.76 -52.04
N PHE A 65 -29.43 29.98 -51.67
CA PHE A 65 -30.43 30.54 -52.59
C PHE A 65 -30.10 31.99 -52.99
N VAL A 66 -29.57 32.80 -52.06
CA VAL A 66 -29.10 34.16 -52.37
C VAL A 66 -27.98 34.13 -53.40
N ARG A 67 -26.98 33.25 -53.24
CA ARG A 67 -25.86 33.10 -54.20
C ARG A 67 -26.33 32.61 -55.56
N GLN A 68 -27.34 31.74 -55.60
CA GLN A 68 -27.96 31.27 -56.84
C GLN A 68 -28.94 32.27 -57.48
N ARG A 69 -29.19 33.41 -56.82
CA ARG A 69 -30.21 34.41 -57.20
C ARG A 69 -31.62 33.84 -57.27
N THR A 70 -31.90 32.84 -56.45
CA THR A 70 -33.19 32.15 -56.33
C THR A 70 -33.79 32.38 -54.94
N ASP A 71 -33.52 33.56 -54.37
CA ASP A 71 -34.02 34.00 -53.07
C ASP A 71 -35.41 34.65 -53.14
N ARG A 72 -35.88 35.14 -51.99
CA ARG A 72 -37.18 35.80 -51.83
C ARG A 72 -37.38 36.97 -52.80
N ASN A 73 -36.36 37.80 -53.01
CA ASN A 73 -36.50 38.99 -53.86
C ASN A 73 -36.70 38.59 -55.32
N THR A 74 -35.97 37.57 -55.80
CA THR A 74 -36.16 37.04 -57.14
C THR A 74 -37.53 36.38 -57.29
N TRP A 75 -38.03 35.68 -56.27
CA TRP A 75 -39.38 35.09 -56.31
C TRP A 75 -40.49 36.15 -56.45
N ASN A 76 -40.30 37.33 -55.86
CA ASN A 76 -41.23 38.45 -55.92
C ASN A 76 -41.05 39.34 -57.15
N SER A 77 -40.01 39.10 -57.97
CA SER A 77 -39.76 39.86 -59.19
C SER A 77 -40.74 39.49 -60.31
N ALA A 78 -41.10 40.47 -61.14
CA ALA A 78 -41.92 40.27 -62.33
C ALA A 78 -41.25 39.35 -63.38
N HIS A 79 -39.93 39.21 -63.33
CA HIS A 79 -39.13 38.45 -64.31
C HIS A 79 -38.69 37.07 -63.79
N LYS A 80 -39.40 36.50 -62.82
CA LYS A 80 -39.01 35.21 -62.22
C LYS A 80 -39.05 34.07 -63.24
N VAL A 81 -38.02 33.24 -63.20
CA VAL A 81 -37.94 32.03 -64.03
C VAL A 81 -38.72 30.92 -63.35
N THR A 82 -39.77 30.42 -63.99
CA THR A 82 -40.62 29.36 -63.42
C THR A 82 -40.08 27.95 -63.73
N PHE A 83 -39.41 27.78 -64.87
CA PHE A 83 -38.89 26.51 -65.33
C PHE A 83 -37.44 26.63 -65.81
N LEU A 84 -36.62 25.69 -65.39
CA LEU A 84 -35.27 25.49 -65.92
C LEU A 84 -35.31 24.84 -67.31
N PRO A 85 -34.24 24.99 -68.12
CA PRO A 85 -34.08 24.23 -69.36
C PRO A 85 -34.27 22.72 -69.08
N GLY A 86 -35.13 22.06 -69.87
CA GLY A 86 -35.54 20.67 -69.63
C GLY A 86 -36.82 20.50 -68.82
N GLY A 87 -37.52 21.60 -68.49
CA GLY A 87 -38.89 21.56 -67.96
C GLY A 87 -39.00 21.30 -66.45
N LYS A 88 -37.88 21.20 -65.73
CA LYS A 88 -37.85 21.12 -64.27
C LYS A 88 -38.25 22.46 -63.66
N ARG A 89 -38.98 22.45 -62.55
CA ARG A 89 -39.37 23.68 -61.85
C ARG A 89 -38.16 24.31 -61.17
N GLN A 90 -38.05 25.64 -61.26
CA GLN A 90 -37.06 26.37 -60.47
C GLN A 90 -37.52 26.44 -59.01
N LEU A 91 -36.65 26.00 -58.09
CA LEU A 91 -36.88 26.18 -56.66
C LEU A 91 -36.37 27.54 -56.21
N TYR A 92 -37.16 28.18 -55.35
CA TYR A 92 -36.80 29.41 -54.66
C TYR A 92 -36.87 29.14 -53.16
N GLY A 93 -35.95 29.72 -52.39
CA GLY A 93 -35.83 29.43 -50.96
C GLY A 93 -35.31 30.60 -50.15
N PHE A 94 -35.77 30.69 -48.91
CA PHE A 94 -35.42 31.74 -47.97
C PHE A 94 -35.82 31.34 -46.54
N LEU A 95 -35.22 32.00 -45.54
CA LEU A 95 -35.66 31.86 -44.15
C LEU A 95 -37.10 32.34 -44.00
N ALA A 96 -37.92 31.51 -43.36
CA ALA A 96 -39.34 31.79 -43.16
C ALA A 96 -39.53 32.90 -42.12
N THR A 97 -40.36 33.87 -42.47
CA THR A 97 -40.87 34.89 -41.55
C THR A 97 -42.28 34.51 -41.09
N LYS A 98 -42.79 35.25 -40.10
CA LYS A 98 -44.15 35.06 -39.58
C LYS A 98 -45.21 35.05 -40.71
N ASP A 99 -45.11 35.98 -41.64
CA ASP A 99 -46.08 36.15 -42.74
C ASP A 99 -46.04 34.98 -43.73
N ASP A 100 -44.86 34.40 -43.97
CA ASP A 100 -44.72 33.21 -44.82
C ASP A 100 -45.39 32.00 -44.18
N MET A 101 -45.22 31.84 -42.85
CA MET A 101 -45.84 30.77 -42.09
C MET A 101 -47.37 30.91 -42.02
N GLU A 102 -47.89 32.13 -41.98
CA GLU A 102 -49.32 32.40 -42.09
C GLU A 102 -49.85 32.06 -43.49
N THR A 103 -49.11 32.42 -44.54
CA THR A 103 -49.46 32.09 -45.94
C THR A 103 -49.43 30.59 -46.21
N PHE A 104 -48.43 29.90 -45.65
CA PHE A 104 -48.30 28.45 -45.69
C PHE A 104 -49.52 27.77 -45.05
N ASN A 105 -49.93 28.24 -43.86
CA ASN A 105 -51.02 27.68 -43.08
C ASN A 105 -52.44 28.11 -43.50
N ARG A 106 -52.60 28.98 -44.51
CA ARG A 106 -53.89 29.59 -44.92
C ARG A 106 -55.06 28.60 -45.09
N HIS A 107 -54.79 27.38 -45.58
CA HIS A 107 -55.80 26.33 -45.81
C HIS A 107 -55.60 25.11 -44.90
N CYS A 108 -54.75 25.21 -43.89
CA CYS A 108 -54.49 24.13 -42.96
C CYS A 108 -55.39 24.28 -41.72
N HIS A 109 -56.31 23.33 -41.51
CA HIS A 109 -57.23 23.32 -40.37
C HIS A 109 -56.87 22.24 -39.36
N GLY A 110 -56.99 22.56 -38.07
CA GLY A 110 -56.78 21.61 -36.97
C GLY A 110 -55.38 21.01 -36.96
N LYS A 111 -55.28 19.67 -37.11
CA LYS A 111 -54.03 18.90 -36.99
C LYS A 111 -53.05 19.09 -38.14
N SER A 112 -53.48 19.62 -39.30
CA SER A 112 -52.60 19.89 -40.44
C SER A 112 -51.87 21.23 -40.37
N ARG A 113 -52.25 22.11 -39.42
CA ARG A 113 -51.61 23.41 -39.21
C ARG A 113 -50.27 23.25 -38.51
N LEU A 114 -49.21 23.78 -39.12
CA LEU A 114 -47.87 23.74 -38.54
C LEU A 114 -47.77 24.78 -37.42
N LYS A 115 -47.53 24.31 -36.19
CA LYS A 115 -47.30 25.16 -35.02
C LYS A 115 -45.87 25.69 -35.03
N TYR A 116 -45.71 26.97 -34.73
CA TYR A 116 -44.40 27.62 -34.64
C TYR A 116 -44.41 28.69 -33.55
N GLU A 117 -43.22 29.02 -33.05
CA GLU A 117 -42.95 30.08 -32.08
C GLU A 117 -41.89 31.02 -32.67
N MET A 118 -42.08 32.33 -32.54
CA MET A 118 -41.07 33.30 -32.94
C MET A 118 -40.06 33.47 -31.81
N ARG A 119 -38.78 33.28 -32.12
CA ARG A 119 -37.67 33.50 -31.18
C ARG A 119 -36.65 34.46 -31.78
N SER A 120 -35.91 35.15 -30.92
CA SER A 120 -34.87 36.06 -31.36
C SER A 120 -33.58 35.31 -31.70
N TYR A 121 -32.84 35.79 -32.70
CA TYR A 121 -31.51 35.27 -33.03
C TYR A 121 -30.55 35.34 -31.83
N ASN A 122 -30.62 36.45 -31.08
CA ASN A 122 -29.77 36.64 -29.91
C ASN A 122 -30.01 35.55 -28.85
N GLU A 123 -31.26 35.21 -28.59
CA GLU A 123 -31.61 34.14 -27.64
C GLU A 123 -31.20 32.75 -28.15
N MET A 124 -31.56 32.42 -29.39
CA MET A 124 -31.41 31.06 -29.91
C MET A 124 -29.99 30.71 -30.33
N VAL A 125 -29.20 31.69 -30.77
CA VAL A 125 -27.87 31.45 -31.33
C VAL A 125 -26.80 32.08 -30.45
N VAL A 126 -26.88 33.40 -30.23
CA VAL A 126 -25.81 34.13 -29.54
C VAL A 126 -25.65 33.67 -28.09
N THR A 127 -26.74 33.59 -27.34
CA THR A 127 -26.70 33.14 -25.93
C THR A 127 -26.24 31.69 -25.84
N GLN A 128 -26.74 30.79 -26.69
CA GLN A 128 -26.32 29.38 -26.71
C GLN A 128 -24.83 29.23 -27.04
N MET A 129 -24.31 29.97 -28.03
CA MET A 129 -22.89 29.93 -28.39
C MET A 129 -21.98 30.48 -27.30
N LYS A 130 -22.39 31.54 -26.60
CA LYS A 130 -21.67 32.05 -25.43
C LYS A 130 -21.58 31.01 -24.33
N GLN A 131 -22.70 30.37 -23.99
CA GLN A 131 -22.73 29.30 -22.98
C GLN A 131 -21.80 28.15 -23.37
N MET A 132 -21.86 27.66 -24.61
CA MET A 132 -20.97 26.60 -25.07
C MET A 132 -19.49 26.99 -24.99
N SER A 133 -19.16 28.26 -25.24
CA SER A 133 -17.78 28.75 -25.10
C SER A 133 -17.33 28.75 -23.64
N GLU A 134 -18.18 29.20 -22.72
CA GLU A 134 -17.92 29.19 -21.27
C GLU A 134 -17.77 27.76 -20.74
N ASP A 135 -18.67 26.85 -21.13
CA ASP A 135 -18.63 25.43 -20.75
C ASP A 135 -17.33 24.76 -21.25
N ASN A 136 -16.90 25.08 -22.47
CA ASN A 136 -15.63 24.58 -23.03
C ASN A 136 -14.41 25.09 -22.24
N GLN A 137 -14.44 26.33 -21.74
CA GLN A 137 -13.38 26.85 -20.87
C GLN A 137 -13.34 26.10 -19.54
N GLN A 138 -14.51 25.86 -18.92
CA GLN A 138 -14.61 25.09 -17.68
C GLN A 138 -14.13 23.64 -17.88
N LEU A 139 -14.49 23.00 -18.99
CA LEU A 139 -14.06 21.66 -19.33
C LEU A 139 -12.53 21.56 -19.42
N ASN A 140 -11.87 22.52 -20.06
CA ASN A 140 -10.41 22.58 -20.15
C ASN A 140 -9.75 22.77 -18.78
N TYR A 141 -10.31 23.62 -17.91
CA TYR A 141 -9.82 23.78 -16.55
C TYR A 141 -9.92 22.47 -15.75
N LEU A 142 -11.07 21.79 -15.80
CA LEU A 142 -11.28 20.51 -15.12
C LEU A 142 -10.33 19.43 -15.64
N LYS A 143 -10.13 19.36 -16.96
CA LYS A 143 -9.17 18.45 -17.59
C LYS A 143 -7.75 18.67 -17.06
N ASN A 144 -7.30 19.92 -17.02
CA ASN A 144 -5.97 20.26 -16.50
C ASN A 144 -5.82 19.91 -15.02
N LYS A 145 -6.85 20.16 -14.21
CA LYS A 145 -6.87 19.80 -12.79
C LYS A 145 -6.78 18.28 -12.58
N MET A 146 -7.49 17.52 -13.42
CA MET A 146 -7.46 16.05 -13.40
C MET A 146 -6.06 15.51 -13.71
N VAL A 147 -5.42 16.01 -14.78
CA VAL A 147 -4.04 15.61 -15.15
C VAL A 147 -3.05 15.88 -14.02
N LYS A 148 -3.12 17.06 -13.38
CA LYS A 148 -2.25 17.37 -12.22
C LYS A 148 -2.46 16.40 -11.06
N LYS A 149 -3.72 16.04 -10.77
CA LYS A 149 -4.05 15.10 -9.69
C LYS A 149 -3.55 13.68 -10.01
N GLU A 150 -3.69 13.24 -11.26
CA GLU A 150 -3.21 11.94 -11.72
C GLU A 150 -1.67 11.84 -11.62
N GLN A 151 -0.95 12.86 -12.07
CA GLN A 151 0.51 12.94 -11.93
C GLN A 151 0.95 12.89 -10.46
N HIS A 152 0.27 13.63 -9.58
CA HIS A 152 0.56 13.60 -8.15
C HIS A 152 0.29 12.22 -7.54
N SER A 153 -0.82 11.58 -7.90
CA SER A 153 -1.16 10.22 -7.46
C SER A 153 -0.08 9.22 -7.85
N LYS A 154 0.40 9.28 -9.09
CA LYS A 154 1.47 8.41 -9.59
C LYS A 154 2.78 8.61 -8.83
N LEU A 155 3.16 9.86 -8.57
CA LEU A 155 4.35 10.18 -7.78
C LEU A 155 4.25 9.64 -6.35
N VAL A 156 3.09 9.78 -5.71
CA VAL A 156 2.85 9.23 -4.37
C VAL A 156 2.97 7.71 -4.38
N GLU A 157 2.38 7.04 -5.36
CA GLU A 157 2.47 5.58 -5.52
C GLU A 157 3.93 5.11 -5.70
N ASP A 158 4.70 5.78 -6.56
CA ASP A 158 6.12 5.50 -6.77
C ASP A 158 6.93 5.69 -5.47
N THR A 159 6.70 6.79 -4.73
CA THR A 159 7.39 7.02 -3.45
C THR A 159 7.01 6.01 -2.38
N LEU A 160 5.74 5.58 -2.32
CA LEU A 160 5.26 4.59 -1.38
C LEU A 160 5.90 3.22 -1.64
N SER A 161 6.05 2.85 -2.92
CA SER A 161 6.74 1.62 -3.31
C SER A 161 8.17 1.59 -2.79
N VAL A 162 8.94 2.67 -3.02
CA VAL A 162 10.32 2.79 -2.54
C VAL A 162 10.42 2.76 -1.01
N VAL A 163 9.53 3.47 -0.30
CA VAL A 163 9.53 3.48 1.17
C VAL A 163 9.20 2.10 1.73
N THR A 164 8.22 1.42 1.14
CA THR A 164 7.82 0.06 1.55
C THR A 164 8.94 -0.95 1.32
N GLN A 165 9.67 -0.84 0.21
CA GLN A 165 10.83 -1.68 -0.05
C GLN A 165 11.94 -1.45 0.98
N LYS A 166 12.32 -0.19 1.23
CA LYS A 166 13.35 0.14 2.23
C LYS A 166 12.99 -0.34 3.63
N LEU A 167 11.71 -0.26 4.01
CA LEU A 167 11.25 -0.76 5.30
C LEU A 167 11.47 -2.28 5.40
N ARG A 168 11.17 -3.03 4.35
CA ARG A 168 11.38 -4.48 4.31
C ARG A 168 12.86 -4.84 4.42
N GLU A 169 13.71 -4.20 3.62
CA GLU A 169 15.17 -4.40 3.66
C GLU A 169 15.71 -4.12 5.08
N THR A 170 15.29 -3.02 5.70
CA THR A 170 15.68 -2.65 7.07
C THR A 170 15.22 -3.69 8.10
N MET A 171 14.03 -4.28 7.93
CA MET A 171 13.51 -5.33 8.82
C MET A 171 14.31 -6.64 8.69
N GLU A 172 14.68 -7.02 7.47
CA GLU A 172 15.50 -8.19 7.19
C GLU A 172 16.91 -8.02 7.77
N GLU A 173 17.56 -6.87 7.53
CA GLU A 173 18.87 -6.54 8.12
C GLU A 173 18.85 -6.57 9.65
N ASN A 174 17.83 -5.98 10.29
CA ASN A 174 17.67 -6.03 11.75
C ASN A 174 17.51 -7.46 12.27
N THR A 175 16.81 -8.32 11.52
CA THR A 175 16.65 -9.73 11.88
C THR A 175 17.98 -10.47 11.83
N ILE A 176 18.78 -10.23 10.78
CA ILE A 176 20.12 -10.81 10.64
C ILE A 176 21.03 -10.38 11.79
N VAL A 177 21.05 -9.08 12.11
CA VAL A 177 21.88 -8.54 13.22
C VAL A 177 21.49 -9.18 14.55
N ARG A 178 20.17 -9.30 14.84
CA ARG A 178 19.68 -9.96 16.06
C ARG A 178 20.08 -11.44 16.12
N ASN A 179 19.96 -12.16 15.00
CA ASN A 179 20.32 -13.58 14.95
C ASN A 179 21.83 -13.76 15.17
N LYS A 180 22.67 -12.94 14.53
CA LYS A 180 24.12 -12.96 14.72
C LYS A 180 24.53 -12.65 16.16
N ALA A 181 23.84 -11.73 16.83
CA ALA A 181 24.07 -11.43 18.24
C ALA A 181 23.73 -12.63 19.14
N LYS A 182 22.60 -13.31 18.89
CA LYS A 182 22.21 -14.53 19.61
C LYS A 182 23.20 -15.68 19.39
N GLU A 183 23.69 -15.85 18.17
CA GLU A 183 24.68 -16.88 17.84
C GLU A 183 25.99 -16.65 18.60
N LYS A 184 26.51 -15.43 18.61
CA LYS A 184 27.69 -15.08 19.41
C LYS A 184 27.47 -15.31 20.90
N HIS A 185 26.32 -14.94 21.44
CA HIS A 185 25.99 -15.22 22.85
C HIS A 185 26.02 -16.73 23.13
N LEU A 186 25.44 -17.54 22.24
CA LEU A 186 25.45 -18.99 22.39
C LEU A 186 26.86 -19.59 22.30
N GLU A 187 27.73 -19.06 21.42
CA GLU A 187 29.14 -19.44 21.36
C GLU A 187 29.87 -19.16 22.68
N TYR A 188 29.69 -17.96 23.25
CA TYR A 188 30.27 -17.62 24.55
C TYR A 188 29.74 -18.53 25.67
N GLU A 189 28.45 -18.83 25.70
CA GLU A 189 27.86 -19.73 26.70
C GLU A 189 28.46 -21.15 26.60
N LYS A 190 28.68 -21.66 25.38
CA LYS A 190 29.32 -22.96 25.16
C LYS A 190 30.76 -22.97 25.64
N GLU A 191 31.52 -21.92 25.34
CA GLU A 191 32.92 -21.78 25.79
C GLU A 191 33.00 -21.74 27.32
N MET A 192 32.11 -21.01 27.99
CA MET A 192 32.03 -20.98 29.45
C MET A 192 31.75 -22.35 30.05
N LYS A 193 30.77 -23.09 29.50
CA LYS A 193 30.46 -24.47 29.94
C LYS A 193 31.64 -25.40 29.77
N TYR A 194 32.34 -25.31 28.63
CA TYR A 194 33.54 -26.11 28.38
C TYR A 194 34.64 -25.83 29.42
N GLN A 195 34.87 -24.58 29.77
CA GLN A 195 35.85 -24.21 30.79
C GLN A 195 35.44 -24.71 32.19
N GLU A 196 34.17 -24.60 32.55
CA GLU A 196 33.64 -25.13 33.82
C GLU A 196 33.84 -26.64 33.92
N GLU A 197 33.48 -27.39 32.87
CA GLU A 197 33.68 -28.84 32.77
C GLU A 197 35.16 -29.21 32.88
N PHE A 198 36.04 -28.49 32.16
CA PHE A 198 37.48 -28.74 32.18
C PHE A 198 38.08 -28.60 33.58
N PHE A 199 37.76 -27.52 34.31
CA PHE A 199 38.27 -27.33 35.67
C PHE A 199 37.61 -28.28 36.68
N HIS A 200 36.34 -28.63 36.48
CA HIS A 200 35.65 -29.62 37.30
C HIS A 200 36.36 -30.97 37.22
N ASP A 201 36.68 -31.45 36.01
CA ASP A 201 37.41 -32.70 35.78
C ASP A 201 38.79 -32.70 36.45
N GLN A 202 39.50 -31.56 36.43
CA GLN A 202 40.79 -31.45 37.11
C GLN A 202 40.66 -31.54 38.63
N ILE A 203 39.65 -30.89 39.20
CA ILE A 203 39.37 -30.97 40.64
C ILE A 203 38.99 -32.41 41.03
N GLU A 204 38.16 -33.08 40.23
CA GLU A 204 37.76 -34.46 40.47
C GLU A 204 38.96 -35.41 40.48
N LYS A 205 39.92 -35.23 39.56
CA LYS A 205 41.18 -36.00 39.55
C LYS A 205 41.99 -35.79 40.84
N ILE A 206 42.06 -34.56 41.34
CA ILE A 206 42.76 -34.25 42.61
C ILE A 206 42.05 -34.92 43.78
N HIS A 207 40.71 -34.87 43.83
CA HIS A 207 39.94 -35.52 44.89
C HIS A 207 40.16 -37.03 44.91
N LYS A 208 40.04 -37.71 43.76
CA LYS A 208 40.31 -39.16 43.64
C LYS A 208 41.72 -39.52 44.10
N ALA A 209 42.72 -38.75 43.67
CA ALA A 209 44.11 -38.98 44.08
C ALA A 209 44.34 -38.74 45.60
N THR A 210 43.56 -37.86 46.22
CA THR A 210 43.62 -37.59 47.66
C THR A 210 42.94 -38.70 48.45
N GLU A 211 41.74 -39.12 48.02
CA GLU A 211 41.00 -40.23 48.60
C GLU A 211 41.79 -41.54 48.56
N GLU A 212 42.45 -41.85 47.43
CA GLU A 212 43.34 -43.01 47.33
C GLU A 212 44.51 -42.96 48.32
N LYS A 213 45.06 -41.78 48.60
CA LYS A 213 46.13 -41.59 49.59
C LYS A 213 45.60 -41.77 51.02
N GLU A 214 44.43 -41.22 51.32
CA GLU A 214 43.77 -41.39 52.62
C GLU A 214 43.43 -42.88 52.87
N ILE A 215 42.90 -43.60 51.88
CA ILE A 215 42.64 -45.05 51.97
C ILE A 215 43.94 -45.83 52.24
N LYS A 216 45.04 -45.47 51.58
CA LYS A 216 46.35 -46.12 51.82
C LYS A 216 46.86 -45.84 53.22
N PHE A 217 46.70 -44.61 53.72
CA PHE A 217 47.10 -44.22 55.07
C PHE A 217 46.28 -44.96 56.13
N GLU A 218 44.96 -45.04 55.97
CA GLU A 218 44.07 -45.79 56.85
C GLU A 218 44.45 -47.28 56.92
N LYS A 219 44.78 -47.90 55.78
CA LYS A 219 45.27 -49.29 55.75
C LYS A 219 46.57 -49.49 56.53
N LEU A 220 47.51 -48.55 56.46
CA LEU A 220 48.76 -48.61 57.22
C LEU A 220 48.50 -48.52 58.73
N LEU A 221 47.60 -47.62 59.15
CA LEU A 221 47.20 -47.52 60.56
C LEU A 221 46.55 -48.82 61.06
N GLN A 222 45.70 -49.45 60.24
CA GLN A 222 45.09 -50.74 60.58
C GLN A 222 46.11 -51.88 60.67
N GLU A 223 47.11 -51.91 59.79
CA GLU A 223 48.17 -52.92 59.81
C GLU A 223 49.06 -52.80 61.07
N GLU A 224 49.44 -51.59 61.46
CA GLU A 224 50.20 -51.35 62.70
C GLU A 224 49.39 -51.75 63.96
N ARG A 225 48.09 -51.45 63.99
CA ARG A 225 47.18 -51.96 65.05
C ARG A 225 47.13 -53.49 65.08
N ALA A 226 47.16 -54.16 63.93
CA ALA A 226 47.16 -55.61 63.85
C ALA A 226 48.50 -56.22 64.33
N LYS A 227 49.65 -55.62 63.99
CA LYS A 227 50.98 -56.04 64.47
C LYS A 227 51.12 -55.91 65.98
N ALA A 228 50.67 -54.79 66.54
CA ALA A 228 50.68 -54.59 68.00
C ALA A 228 49.86 -55.68 68.72
N ARG A 229 48.72 -56.08 68.15
CA ARG A 229 47.89 -57.18 68.67
C ARG A 229 48.53 -58.57 68.51
N GLN A 230 49.28 -58.81 67.43
CA GLN A 230 49.98 -60.08 67.21
C GLN A 230 51.26 -60.24 68.05
N SER A 231 51.84 -59.15 68.55
CA SER A 231 53.00 -59.19 69.47
C SER A 231 52.69 -59.77 70.86
N ASP A 232 51.41 -60.05 71.16
CA ASP A 232 50.92 -60.75 72.36
C ASP A 232 51.15 -62.29 72.26
N VAL A 233 52.38 -62.73 72.02
CA VAL A 233 52.73 -64.16 71.96
C VAL A 233 52.94 -64.71 73.38
N ASP A 234 52.16 -65.74 73.74
CA ASP A 234 52.16 -66.43 75.04
C ASP A 234 53.49 -67.19 75.31
N SER A 235 54.54 -66.48 75.73
CA SER A 235 55.77 -67.08 76.26
C SER A 235 56.35 -66.24 77.40
N GLY A 236 56.63 -66.85 78.56
CA GLY A 236 57.22 -66.20 79.74
C GLY A 236 56.42 -66.34 81.05
N SER A 237 56.92 -65.73 82.13
CA SER A 237 56.35 -65.76 83.50
C SER A 237 55.05 -64.94 83.64
N THR A 238 54.23 -65.25 84.66
CA THR A 238 52.91 -64.62 84.95
C THR A 238 52.98 -63.09 85.07
N GLU A 239 54.06 -62.55 85.64
CA GLU A 239 54.24 -61.10 85.85
C GLU A 239 54.67 -60.38 84.56
N ASP A 240 55.51 -61.02 83.74
CA ASP A 240 55.90 -60.53 82.40
C ASP A 240 54.70 -60.47 81.44
N ARG A 241 53.72 -61.35 81.63
CA ARG A 241 52.46 -61.35 80.85
C ARG A 241 51.60 -60.12 81.17
N ARG A 242 51.54 -59.70 82.44
CA ARG A 242 50.80 -58.50 82.87
C ARG A 242 51.43 -57.22 82.32
N GLN A 243 52.75 -57.05 82.49
CA GLN A 243 53.45 -55.86 82.03
C GLN A 243 53.43 -55.71 80.49
N ARG A 244 53.43 -56.82 79.74
CA ARG A 244 53.29 -56.79 78.27
C ARG A 244 51.90 -56.37 77.83
N LYS A 245 50.84 -56.93 78.45
CA LYS A 245 49.46 -56.52 78.16
C LYS A 245 49.23 -55.04 78.47
N GLU A 246 49.77 -54.54 79.57
CA GLU A 246 49.69 -53.13 79.94
C GLU A 246 50.46 -52.23 78.94
N LYS A 247 51.64 -52.65 78.47
CA LYS A 247 52.40 -51.94 77.42
C LYS A 247 51.66 -51.93 76.07
N ILE A 248 51.02 -53.05 75.68
CA ILE A 248 50.22 -53.15 74.46
C ILE A 248 48.96 -52.28 74.57
N GLN A 249 48.30 -52.28 75.73
CA GLN A 249 47.13 -51.43 75.98
C GLN A 249 47.50 -49.95 75.93
N ASN A 250 48.59 -49.53 76.59
CA ASN A 250 49.08 -48.16 76.52
C ASN A 250 49.46 -47.75 75.09
N PHE A 251 50.03 -48.65 74.28
CA PHE A 251 50.30 -48.39 72.87
C PHE A 251 49.02 -48.18 72.06
N ILE A 252 48.00 -49.02 72.29
CA ILE A 252 46.69 -48.90 71.63
C ILE A 252 46.02 -47.58 72.03
N ASP A 253 46.03 -47.22 73.32
CA ASP A 253 45.41 -45.99 73.81
C ASP A 253 46.13 -44.73 73.27
N CYS A 254 47.47 -44.75 73.19
CA CYS A 254 48.24 -43.71 72.53
C CYS A 254 47.87 -43.58 71.04
N GLN A 255 47.77 -44.69 70.30
CA GLN A 255 47.38 -44.63 68.89
C GLN A 255 45.94 -44.21 68.65
N VAL A 256 45.00 -44.56 69.53
CA VAL A 256 43.61 -44.06 69.44
C VAL A 256 43.61 -42.54 69.57
N LYS A 257 44.35 -42.00 70.55
CA LYS A 257 44.49 -40.56 70.74
C LYS A 257 45.13 -39.86 69.53
N ASP A 258 46.19 -40.44 68.97
CA ASP A 258 46.85 -39.90 67.77
C ASP A 258 45.91 -39.87 66.55
N VAL A 259 45.02 -40.87 66.41
CA VAL A 259 44.01 -40.89 65.33
C VAL A 259 42.92 -39.84 65.56
N GLU A 260 42.42 -39.68 66.79
CA GLU A 260 41.46 -38.61 67.13
C GLU A 260 42.05 -37.21 66.85
N GLU A 261 43.33 -36.99 67.17
CA GLU A 261 44.04 -35.75 66.86
C GLU A 261 44.17 -35.53 65.34
N PHE A 262 44.52 -36.57 64.58
CA PHE A 262 44.58 -36.50 63.11
C PHE A 262 43.23 -36.18 62.46
N GLU A 263 42.14 -36.84 62.87
CA GLU A 263 40.80 -36.56 62.36
C GLU A 263 40.38 -35.11 62.65
N ALA A 264 40.65 -34.62 63.87
CA ALA A 264 40.38 -33.23 64.24
C ALA A 264 41.21 -32.22 63.42
N GLU A 265 42.46 -32.52 63.09
CA GLU A 265 43.28 -31.70 62.20
C GLU A 265 42.77 -31.73 60.75
N ARG A 266 42.37 -32.90 60.24
CA ARG A 266 41.78 -33.06 58.90
C ARG A 266 40.50 -32.24 58.76
N ASP A 267 39.60 -32.30 59.74
CA ASP A 267 38.34 -31.56 59.70
C ASP A 267 38.56 -30.04 59.75
N LYS A 268 39.54 -29.57 60.53
CA LYS A 268 39.97 -28.16 60.50
C LYS A 268 40.50 -27.76 59.11
N LEU A 269 41.28 -28.63 58.48
CA LEU A 269 41.82 -28.39 57.14
C LEU A 269 40.73 -28.30 56.08
N ILE A 270 39.75 -29.22 56.11
CA ILE A 270 38.58 -29.23 55.21
C ILE A 270 37.79 -27.93 55.41
N LYS A 271 37.45 -27.58 56.65
CA LYS A 271 36.70 -26.37 56.95
C LYS A 271 37.40 -25.10 56.45
N LEU A 272 38.71 -25.00 56.66
CA LEU A 272 39.51 -23.87 56.18
C LEU A 272 39.56 -23.82 54.63
N HIS A 273 39.59 -24.96 53.96
CA HIS A 273 39.51 -25.04 52.50
C HIS A 273 38.14 -24.57 52.00
N GLU A 274 37.04 -25.01 52.63
CA GLU A 274 35.68 -24.59 52.29
C GLU A 274 35.46 -23.09 52.49
N GLU A 275 35.92 -22.52 53.60
CA GLU A 275 35.87 -21.08 53.87
C GLU A 275 36.62 -20.27 52.80
N LYS A 276 37.82 -20.71 52.41
CA LYS A 276 38.58 -20.10 51.31
C LYS A 276 37.82 -20.17 49.98
N LYS A 277 37.19 -21.31 49.68
CA LYS A 277 36.39 -21.50 48.45
C LYS A 277 35.17 -20.57 48.42
N VAL A 278 34.46 -20.43 49.54
CA VAL A 278 33.32 -19.51 49.66
C VAL A 278 33.77 -18.06 49.48
N LYS A 279 34.88 -17.66 50.11
CA LYS A 279 35.43 -16.31 49.95
C LYS A 279 35.76 -16.00 48.48
N LEU A 280 36.47 -16.90 47.80
CA LEU A 280 36.80 -16.74 46.38
C LEU A 280 35.55 -16.66 45.49
N LYS A 281 34.55 -17.52 45.71
CA LYS A 281 33.27 -17.45 44.97
C LYS A 281 32.57 -16.11 45.17
N LYS A 282 32.55 -15.59 46.40
CA LYS A 282 31.95 -14.29 46.70
C LYS A 282 32.67 -13.15 45.98
N GLU A 283 34.00 -13.17 45.96
CA GLU A 283 34.81 -12.19 45.23
C GLU A 283 34.57 -12.26 43.71
N TYR A 284 34.44 -13.47 43.14
CA TYR A 284 34.11 -13.66 41.74
C TYR A 284 32.73 -13.09 41.39
N LEU A 285 31.68 -13.46 42.15
CA LEU A 285 30.32 -12.95 41.93
C LEU A 285 30.24 -11.42 42.06
N ALA A 286 31.00 -10.83 42.98
CA ALA A 286 31.08 -9.38 43.10
C ALA A 286 31.69 -8.71 41.86
N LYS A 287 32.73 -9.31 41.27
CA LYS A 287 33.34 -8.82 40.03
C LYS A 287 32.39 -8.95 38.83
N GLU A 288 31.69 -10.07 38.73
CA GLU A 288 30.69 -10.30 37.68
C GLU A 288 29.56 -9.26 37.75
N PHE A 289 29.07 -8.97 38.97
CA PHE A 289 28.06 -7.94 39.17
C PHE A 289 28.53 -6.53 38.79
N GLU A 290 29.78 -6.16 39.08
CA GLU A 290 30.32 -4.87 38.64
C GLU A 290 30.48 -4.79 37.12
N LEU A 291 30.87 -5.88 36.44
CA LEU A 291 30.92 -5.92 34.97
C LEU A 291 29.53 -5.70 34.34
N GLU A 292 28.48 -6.29 34.91
CA GLU A 292 27.10 -6.07 34.44
C GLU A 292 26.65 -4.60 34.61
N LYS A 293 27.03 -3.94 35.70
CA LYS A 293 26.77 -2.50 35.87
C LYS A 293 27.51 -1.64 34.85
N GLU A 294 28.77 -1.97 34.56
CA GLU A 294 29.55 -1.27 33.54
C GLU A 294 28.89 -1.41 32.16
N LEU A 295 28.42 -2.61 31.82
CA LEU A 295 27.69 -2.89 30.59
C LEU A 295 26.37 -2.11 30.51
N ASP A 296 25.55 -2.14 31.58
CA ASP A 296 24.28 -1.41 31.65
C ASP A 296 24.47 0.10 31.45
N THR A 297 25.50 0.66 32.09
CA THR A 297 25.86 2.08 31.95
C THR A 297 26.26 2.41 30.50
N ALA A 298 27.08 1.55 29.89
CA ALA A 298 27.52 1.72 28.51
C ALA A 298 26.37 1.58 27.51
N LEU A 299 25.46 0.61 27.71
CA LEU A 299 24.27 0.42 26.89
C LEU A 299 23.31 1.60 27.02
N THR A 300 23.06 2.10 28.23
CA THR A 300 22.22 3.27 28.46
C THR A 300 22.77 4.49 27.73
N SER A 301 24.08 4.75 27.82
CA SER A 301 24.73 5.82 27.07
C SER A 301 24.63 5.64 25.55
N LEU A 302 24.72 4.41 25.06
CA LEU A 302 24.58 4.09 23.64
C LEU A 302 23.14 4.34 23.16
N MET A 303 22.13 3.91 23.93
CA MET A 303 20.72 4.16 23.63
C MET A 303 20.42 5.66 23.58
N ASP A 304 20.96 6.43 24.52
CA ASP A 304 20.82 7.88 24.55
C ASP A 304 21.43 8.56 23.33
N LYS A 305 22.60 8.10 22.87
CA LYS A 305 23.28 8.59 21.66
C LYS A 305 22.49 8.33 20.38
N HIS A 306 21.74 7.23 20.33
CA HIS A 306 20.98 6.79 19.16
C HIS A 306 19.47 7.02 19.29
N LYS A 307 19.05 7.94 20.18
CA LYS A 307 17.64 8.33 20.27
C LYS A 307 17.15 8.81 18.90
N PRO A 308 16.05 8.25 18.37
CA PRO A 308 15.52 8.69 17.09
C PRO A 308 14.99 10.12 17.21
N ASP A 309 15.36 10.98 16.27
CA ASP A 309 14.73 12.29 16.13
C ASP A 309 13.25 12.13 15.81
N ILE A 310 12.41 12.94 16.46
CA ILE A 310 10.98 12.97 16.18
C ILE A 310 10.79 13.35 14.71
N PHE A 311 10.16 12.45 13.94
CA PHE A 311 9.83 12.69 12.55
C PHE A 311 8.91 13.91 12.44
N LYS A 312 9.45 15.04 11.99
CA LYS A 312 8.66 16.23 11.65
C LYS A 312 8.08 16.04 10.26
N SER A 313 6.81 15.63 10.18
CA SER A 313 6.08 15.65 8.91
C SER A 313 5.98 17.10 8.42
N SER A 314 6.70 17.45 7.36
CA SER A 314 6.52 18.71 6.66
C SER A 314 5.22 18.64 5.85
N THR A 315 4.09 18.80 6.53
CA THR A 315 2.81 19.08 5.85
C THR A 315 2.83 20.56 5.47
N SER A 316 3.27 20.86 4.24
CA SER A 316 3.08 22.17 3.66
C SER A 316 1.57 22.40 3.42
N PRO A 317 0.98 23.49 3.93
CA PRO A 317 -0.40 23.84 3.63
C PRO A 317 -0.46 24.29 2.18
N SER A 318 -1.14 23.52 1.34
CA SER A 318 -1.50 23.93 -0.02
C SER A 318 -2.60 24.99 0.07
N THR A 319 -2.21 26.26 -0.13
CA THR A 319 -3.08 27.40 -0.48
C THR A 319 -3.74 27.21 -1.84
#